data_AF-A0AAU0ZJV5-F1
#
_entry.id   AF-A0AAU0ZJV5-F1
#
_cell.length_a   1.000
_cell.length_b   1.000
_cell.length_c   1.000
_cell.angle_alpha   90.00
_cell.angle_beta   90.00
_cell.angle_gamma   90.00
#
_symmetry.space_group_name_H-M   'P 1'
#
loop_
_entity.id
_entity.type
_entity.pdbx_description
1 polymer ?
#
loop_
_entity_poly.entity_id
_entity_poly.type
_entity_poly.pdbx_seq_one_letter_code
_entity_poly.pdbx_strand_id
1 'polypeptide(L)'
;MAKGSYEAYRKALSDVYRGWWSAWPLTERVEVGEVRKLHRTGSVPAGSLADRGIEAKPGPGGAPGDITYDAGGTVAVRFKAAGVAAQGFSSVAAAEAGALVEFRDERSALIIYTGLEQAGLADLAELADSLVRRLWRGDWDPDLLVVSDVIAARAGTVLIADRAGASAELRLEGAVGPGPLQLVDLAGRGAFSASSRLGLNWTGTNLTPCYRVVRVRRTWLNRVREEYGTPQPGRGLATGPVPPLLLDEARDEAGAVIEHVEQAGDLEHLESGERL
;
A
#
# COMPACT_ATOMS: atom_id res chain seq x y z
N MET A 1 -13.10 -5.84 -12.97
CA MET A 1 -12.44 -6.58 -11.85
C MET A 1 -13.46 -6.73 -10.73
N ALA A 2 -13.55 -7.89 -10.07
CA ALA A 2 -14.57 -8.12 -9.06
C ALA A 2 -14.26 -7.31 -7.79
N LYS A 3 -15.21 -6.47 -7.37
CA LYS A 3 -15.13 -5.66 -6.13
C LYS A 3 -14.64 -6.48 -4.91
N GLY A 4 -15.05 -7.76 -4.85
CA GLY A 4 -14.68 -8.68 -3.77
C GLY A 4 -13.19 -9.04 -3.68
N SER A 5 -12.44 -9.05 -4.79
CA SER A 5 -11.01 -9.41 -4.75
C SER A 5 -10.16 -8.30 -4.11
N TYR A 6 -10.47 -7.04 -4.42
CA TYR A 6 -9.82 -5.90 -3.77
C TYR A 6 -10.15 -5.83 -2.28
N GLU A 7 -11.41 -6.07 -1.90
CA GLU A 7 -11.82 -6.11 -0.49
C GLU A 7 -11.09 -7.22 0.28
N ALA A 8 -10.98 -8.42 -0.28
CA ALA A 8 -10.23 -9.52 0.33
C ALA A 8 -8.74 -9.21 0.47
N TYR A 9 -8.12 -8.61 -0.56
CA TYR A 9 -6.74 -8.16 -0.52
C TYR A 9 -6.49 -7.14 0.59
N ARG A 10 -7.31 -6.08 0.60
CA ARG A 10 -7.22 -4.99 1.59
C ARG A 10 -7.42 -5.53 3.00
N LYS A 11 -8.39 -6.43 3.20
CA LYS A 11 -8.62 -7.07 4.50
C LYS A 11 -7.37 -7.84 4.95
N ALA A 12 -6.83 -8.70 4.10
CA ALA A 12 -5.66 -9.51 4.40
C ALA A 12 -4.45 -8.65 4.79
N LEU A 13 -4.20 -7.56 4.05
CA LEU A 13 -3.14 -6.61 4.40
C LEU A 13 -3.43 -5.83 5.67
N SER A 14 -4.68 -5.41 5.92
CA SER A 14 -5.03 -4.68 7.15
C SER A 14 -4.91 -5.53 8.42
N ASP A 15 -5.08 -6.85 8.30
CA ASP A 15 -4.86 -7.81 9.39
C ASP A 15 -3.37 -7.84 9.81
N VAL A 16 -2.44 -7.60 8.86
CA VAL A 16 -0.99 -7.61 9.09
C VAL A 16 -0.43 -6.20 9.37
N TYR A 17 -0.88 -5.20 8.62
CA TYR A 17 -0.40 -3.83 8.64
C TYR A 17 -1.53 -2.85 8.96
N ARG A 18 -2.01 -2.88 10.21
CA ARG A 18 -3.06 -1.95 10.67
C ARG A 18 -2.63 -0.49 10.49
N GLY A 19 -3.55 0.33 9.99
CA GLY A 19 -3.32 1.76 9.74
C GLY A 19 -2.51 2.07 8.47
N TRP A 20 -2.11 1.05 7.70
CA TRP A 20 -1.48 1.25 6.40
C TRP A 20 -2.50 1.20 5.27
N TRP A 21 -2.21 1.94 4.21
CA TRP A 21 -2.93 1.86 2.95
C TRP A 21 -2.39 0.69 2.13
N SER A 22 -3.29 -0.07 1.52
CA SER A 22 -2.92 -1.07 0.52
C SER A 22 -2.72 -0.38 -0.83
N ALA A 23 -1.60 -0.65 -1.51
CA ALA A 23 -1.43 -0.18 -2.88
C ALA A 23 -2.29 -0.97 -3.85
N TRP A 24 -2.93 -0.26 -4.76
CA TRP A 24 -3.79 -0.88 -5.74
C TRP A 24 -3.93 -0.01 -6.99
N PRO A 25 -3.63 -0.55 -8.20
CA PRO A 25 -3.38 -1.97 -8.51
C PRO A 25 -2.03 -2.50 -7.98
N LEU A 26 -1.86 -3.82 -7.89
CA LEU A 26 -0.62 -4.47 -7.41
C LEU A 26 0.65 -4.11 -8.21
N THR A 27 0.47 -3.59 -9.42
CA THR A 27 1.55 -3.11 -10.28
C THR A 27 1.94 -1.66 -10.00
N GLU A 28 1.15 -0.95 -9.20
CA GLU A 28 1.45 0.42 -8.82
C GLU A 28 2.64 0.45 -7.86
N ARG A 29 3.61 1.31 -8.20
CA ARG A 29 4.72 1.64 -7.33
C ARG A 29 4.40 2.96 -6.67
N VAL A 30 4.47 2.96 -5.34
CA VAL A 30 4.29 4.14 -4.53
C VAL A 30 5.63 4.44 -3.88
N GLU A 31 6.05 5.71 -3.93
CA GLU A 31 7.35 6.15 -3.42
C GLU A 31 7.17 7.16 -2.28
N VAL A 32 8.15 7.17 -1.36
CA VAL A 32 8.19 8.16 -0.28
C VAL A 32 8.29 9.57 -0.88
N GLY A 33 7.49 10.50 -0.37
CA GLY A 33 7.42 11.86 -0.89
C GLY A 33 6.55 12.04 -2.14
N GLU A 34 5.90 10.98 -2.63
CA GLU A 34 4.82 11.12 -3.61
C GLU A 34 3.65 11.90 -2.99
N VAL A 35 3.01 12.76 -3.78
CA VAL A 35 1.81 13.50 -3.39
C VAL A 35 0.62 12.86 -4.08
N ARG A 36 -0.43 12.56 -3.33
CA ARG A 36 -1.62 11.88 -3.81
C ARG A 36 -2.87 12.67 -3.45
N LYS A 37 -3.94 12.47 -4.20
CA LYS A 37 -5.27 13.02 -3.88
C LYS A 37 -6.21 11.91 -3.51
N LEU A 38 -6.99 12.13 -2.45
CA LEU A 38 -8.04 11.20 -2.06
C LEU A 38 -9.09 11.08 -3.17
N HIS A 39 -9.51 9.85 -3.46
CA HIS A 39 -10.55 9.52 -4.43
C HIS A 39 -11.52 8.52 -3.80
N ARG A 40 -12.75 8.40 -4.35
CA ARG A 40 -13.82 7.55 -3.78
C ARG A 40 -13.40 6.09 -3.53
N THR A 41 -12.42 5.59 -4.26
CA THR A 41 -11.99 4.18 -4.24
C THR A 41 -10.56 3.99 -3.72
N GLY A 42 -9.89 5.06 -3.28
CA GLY A 42 -8.48 5.01 -2.89
C GLY A 42 -7.81 6.37 -3.01
N SER A 43 -6.62 6.42 -3.59
CA SER A 43 -5.91 7.68 -3.86
C SER A 43 -5.29 7.63 -5.26
N VAL A 44 -5.15 8.80 -5.88
CA VAL A 44 -4.54 8.94 -7.21
C VAL A 44 -3.28 9.80 -7.13
N PRO A 45 -2.23 9.53 -7.94
CA PRO A 45 -1.04 10.37 -7.98
C PRO A 45 -1.38 11.83 -8.35
N ALA A 46 -0.72 12.78 -7.68
CA ALA A 46 -0.86 14.21 -7.85
C ALA A 46 0.51 14.93 -7.97
N GLY A 47 1.58 14.18 -8.27
CA GLY A 47 2.96 14.65 -8.39
C GLY A 47 3.80 14.26 -7.17
N SER A 48 4.85 15.02 -6.88
CA SER A 48 5.75 14.76 -5.75
C SER A 48 5.96 15.99 -4.88
N LEU A 49 6.59 15.80 -3.71
CA LEU A 49 7.14 16.87 -2.89
C LEU A 49 8.25 17.63 -3.65
N ALA A 50 9.06 16.92 -4.44
CA ALA A 50 10.15 17.50 -5.22
C ALA A 50 9.63 18.47 -6.31
N ASP A 51 8.55 18.13 -7.02
CA ASP A 51 7.88 19.02 -7.99
C ASP A 51 7.38 20.31 -7.33
N ARG A 52 7.19 20.24 -6.01
CA ARG A 52 6.76 21.33 -5.14
C ARG A 52 7.94 21.83 -4.31
N GLY A 53 9.19 21.66 -4.73
CA GLY A 53 10.36 22.21 -4.04
C GLY A 53 10.43 21.91 -2.54
N ILE A 54 9.86 20.79 -2.09
CA ILE A 54 10.04 20.24 -0.74
C ILE A 54 10.97 19.03 -0.91
N GLU A 55 12.09 19.02 -0.18
CA GLU A 55 13.02 17.91 -0.22
C GLU A 55 12.45 16.74 0.60
N ALA A 56 12.25 15.59 -0.05
CA ALA A 56 11.89 14.34 0.61
C ALA A 56 13.18 13.62 1.01
N LYS A 57 13.62 13.77 2.25
CA LYS A 57 14.80 13.07 2.77
C LYS A 57 14.38 11.66 3.22
N PRO A 58 14.86 10.58 2.59
CA PRO A 58 14.60 9.23 3.08
C PRO A 58 15.24 9.05 4.45
N GLY A 59 14.45 8.60 5.42
CA GLY A 59 14.88 8.24 6.76
C GLY A 59 15.33 6.78 6.86
N PRO A 60 15.94 6.39 7.98
CA PRO A 60 16.31 5.02 8.23
C PRO A 60 15.07 4.11 8.18
N GLY A 61 15.18 3.09 7.35
CA GLY A 61 14.16 2.08 7.16
C GLY A 61 14.27 0.91 8.13
N GLY A 62 13.15 0.26 8.42
CA GLY A 62 13.13 -1.08 8.99
C GLY A 62 13.10 -2.14 7.89
N ALA A 63 13.41 -3.39 8.23
CA ALA A 63 13.12 -4.53 7.37
C ALA A 63 11.99 -5.34 8.03
N PRO A 64 10.72 -5.10 7.65
CA PRO A 64 9.64 -5.98 8.08
C PRO A 64 10.00 -7.42 7.69
N GLY A 65 9.69 -8.39 8.55
CA GLY A 65 9.85 -9.80 8.17
C GLY A 65 8.96 -10.14 6.97
N ASP A 66 9.38 -11.12 6.18
CA ASP A 66 8.59 -11.67 5.07
C ASP A 66 7.16 -12.01 5.50
N ILE A 67 6.21 -11.84 4.59
CA ILE A 67 4.78 -12.10 4.85
C ILE A 67 4.34 -13.36 4.15
N THR A 68 3.62 -14.19 4.90
CA THR A 68 2.76 -15.25 4.36
C THR A 68 1.41 -15.16 5.05
N TYR A 69 0.37 -14.85 4.28
CA TYR A 69 -1.03 -14.83 4.72
C TYR A 69 -1.80 -15.88 3.95
N ASP A 70 -2.50 -16.77 4.65
CA ASP A 70 -3.22 -17.93 4.09
C ASP A 70 -4.70 -17.97 4.51
N ALA A 71 -5.26 -16.81 4.84
CA ALA A 71 -6.64 -16.64 5.30
C ALA A 71 -7.05 -17.56 6.47
N GLY A 72 -6.10 -17.90 7.36
CA GLY A 72 -6.37 -18.75 8.53
C GLY A 72 -6.37 -20.24 8.20
N GLY A 73 -5.57 -20.66 7.23
CA GLY A 73 -5.39 -22.07 6.86
C GLY A 73 -6.45 -22.63 5.90
N THR A 74 -7.22 -21.77 5.22
CA THR A 74 -8.21 -22.20 4.22
C THR A 74 -7.58 -22.46 2.84
N VAL A 75 -6.29 -22.19 2.71
CA VAL A 75 -5.50 -22.42 1.50
C VAL A 75 -4.61 -23.65 1.69
N ALA A 76 -4.76 -24.64 0.81
CA ALA A 76 -3.87 -25.78 0.73
C ALA A 76 -2.84 -25.56 -0.39
N VAL A 77 -1.56 -25.75 -0.10
CA VAL A 77 -0.49 -25.69 -1.10
C VAL A 77 0.26 -27.02 -1.14
N ARG A 78 0.33 -27.59 -2.34
CA ARG A 78 1.05 -28.85 -2.61
C ARG A 78 2.16 -28.59 -3.61
N PHE A 79 3.37 -29.02 -3.27
CA PHE A 79 4.53 -28.88 -4.15
C PHE A 79 4.85 -30.19 -4.86
N LYS A 80 5.39 -30.05 -6.07
CA LYS A 80 5.95 -31.13 -6.89
C LYS A 80 7.36 -30.75 -7.29
N ALA A 81 8.31 -31.66 -7.09
CA ALA A 81 9.66 -31.52 -7.59
C ALA A 81 9.75 -31.87 -9.08
N ALA A 82 10.73 -31.29 -9.77
CA ALA A 82 11.04 -31.62 -11.16
C ALA A 82 11.39 -33.11 -11.30
N GLY A 83 10.86 -33.75 -12.34
CA GLY A 83 11.06 -35.18 -12.62
C GLY A 83 10.15 -36.12 -11.83
N VAL A 84 9.29 -35.59 -10.95
CA VAL A 84 8.37 -36.38 -10.12
C VAL A 84 6.93 -36.18 -10.61
N ALA A 85 6.25 -37.26 -10.98
CA ALA A 85 4.82 -37.21 -11.23
C ALA A 85 4.07 -37.00 -9.91
N ALA A 86 3.15 -36.04 -9.87
CA ALA A 86 2.32 -35.77 -8.69
C ALA A 86 0.85 -35.72 -9.09
N GLN A 87 -0.01 -36.37 -8.31
CA GLN A 87 -1.46 -36.34 -8.54
C GLN A 87 -2.02 -34.93 -8.32
N GLY A 88 -3.00 -34.55 -9.15
CA GLY A 88 -3.68 -33.26 -9.07
C GLY A 88 -3.05 -32.16 -9.94
N PHE A 89 -1.86 -32.37 -10.50
CA PHE A 89 -1.28 -31.48 -11.50
C PHE A 89 -1.71 -31.89 -12.91
N SER A 90 -2.34 -30.97 -13.63
CA SER A 90 -2.84 -31.19 -14.99
C SER A 90 -2.06 -30.42 -16.05
N SER A 91 -1.43 -29.30 -15.65
CA SER A 91 -0.78 -28.34 -16.56
C SER A 91 0.73 -28.27 -16.41
N VAL A 92 1.29 -28.60 -15.23
CA VAL A 92 2.74 -28.58 -14.99
C VAL A 92 3.38 -29.89 -15.45
N ALA A 93 4.33 -29.84 -16.39
CA ALA A 93 4.93 -31.02 -16.99
C ALA A 93 5.73 -31.86 -15.98
N ALA A 94 5.90 -33.16 -16.22
CA ALA A 94 6.61 -34.05 -15.28
C ALA A 94 8.05 -33.60 -14.98
N ALA A 95 8.73 -33.00 -15.96
CA ALA A 95 10.09 -32.49 -15.82
C ALA A 95 10.19 -31.15 -15.06
N GLU A 96 9.06 -30.52 -14.71
CA GLU A 96 9.02 -29.19 -14.11
C GLU A 96 8.67 -29.26 -12.62
N ALA A 97 9.26 -28.36 -11.84
CA ALA A 97 8.81 -28.10 -10.48
C ALA A 97 7.55 -27.25 -10.49
N GLY A 98 6.63 -27.50 -9.58
CA GLY A 98 5.38 -26.77 -9.53
C GLY A 98 4.72 -26.74 -8.17
N ALA A 99 3.71 -25.89 -8.06
CA ALA A 99 2.84 -25.76 -6.90
C ALA A 99 1.38 -25.77 -7.35
N LEU A 100 0.56 -26.52 -6.62
CA LEU A 100 -0.89 -26.52 -6.73
C LEU A 100 -1.44 -25.84 -5.48
N VAL A 101 -2.13 -24.72 -5.69
CA VAL A 101 -2.81 -23.93 -4.65
C VAL A 101 -4.30 -24.19 -4.78
N GLU A 102 -4.95 -24.57 -3.68
CA GLU A 102 -6.38 -24.87 -3.62
C GLU A 102 -7.03 -24.10 -2.47
N PHE A 103 -8.11 -23.39 -2.79
CA PHE A 103 -8.87 -22.59 -1.84
C PHE A 103 -10.14 -23.33 -1.43
N ARG A 104 -10.33 -23.51 -0.12
CA ARG A 104 -11.57 -24.10 0.42
C ARG A 104 -12.72 -23.12 0.38
N ASP A 105 -12.46 -21.87 0.79
CA ASP A 105 -13.50 -20.87 0.96
C ASP A 105 -13.45 -19.81 -0.15
N GLU A 106 -14.61 -19.19 -0.42
CA GLU A 106 -14.69 -18.02 -1.28
C GLU A 106 -14.01 -16.81 -0.63
N ARG A 107 -13.49 -15.89 -1.46
CA ARG A 107 -12.82 -14.66 -1.02
C ARG A 107 -11.63 -14.87 -0.06
N SER A 108 -11.10 -16.09 0.02
CA SER A 108 -9.85 -16.38 0.72
C SER A 108 -8.66 -15.90 -0.10
N ALA A 109 -7.64 -15.40 0.58
CA ALA A 109 -6.44 -14.85 -0.03
C ALA A 109 -5.20 -15.65 0.41
N LEU A 110 -4.32 -15.94 -0.55
CA LEU A 110 -2.94 -16.32 -0.32
C LEU A 110 -2.07 -15.14 -0.73
N ILE A 111 -1.36 -14.54 0.22
CA ILE A 111 -0.45 -13.42 -0.03
C ILE A 111 0.93 -13.80 0.49
N ILE A 112 1.92 -13.72 -0.38
CA ILE A 112 3.31 -14.01 -0.04
C ILE A 112 4.14 -12.83 -0.53
N TYR A 113 4.87 -12.20 0.38
CA TYR A 113 5.82 -11.14 0.05
C TYR A 113 7.16 -11.42 0.71
N THR A 114 8.24 -11.18 -0.03
CA THR A 114 9.60 -11.48 0.41
C THR A 114 10.54 -10.33 0.15
N GLY A 115 11.57 -10.22 1.00
CA GLY A 115 12.52 -9.11 0.97
C GLY A 115 11.79 -7.80 1.19
N LEU A 116 11.03 -7.73 2.28
CA LEU A 116 10.30 -6.53 2.66
C LEU A 116 11.25 -5.50 3.27
N GLU A 117 11.18 -4.29 2.77
CA GLU A 117 11.94 -3.14 3.23
C GLU A 117 10.97 -1.98 3.45
N GLN A 118 11.08 -1.32 4.60
CA GLN A 118 10.34 -0.10 4.88
C GLN A 118 11.24 1.09 4.61
N ALA A 119 10.74 2.08 3.88
CA ALA A 119 11.35 3.41 3.77
C ALA A 119 10.35 4.45 4.30
N GLY A 120 10.85 5.50 4.94
CA GLY A 120 10.03 6.59 5.46
C GLY A 120 10.67 7.96 5.25
N LEU A 121 9.93 9.04 5.48
CA LEU A 121 10.51 10.38 5.57
C LEU A 121 11.32 10.53 6.86
N ALA A 122 12.52 11.11 6.76
CA ALA A 122 13.40 11.31 7.90
C ALA A 122 12.87 12.35 8.90
N ASP A 123 12.23 13.41 8.40
CA ASP A 123 11.85 14.57 9.19
C ASP A 123 10.43 15.03 8.87
N LEU A 124 9.48 14.57 9.70
CA LEU A 124 8.08 14.98 9.61
C LEU A 124 7.86 16.43 10.10
N ALA A 125 8.77 16.99 10.90
CA ALA A 125 8.69 18.38 11.36
C ALA A 125 9.11 19.35 10.26
N GLU A 126 10.17 19.04 9.51
CA GLU A 126 10.56 19.78 8.30
C GLU A 126 9.45 19.72 7.24
N LEU A 127 8.79 18.57 7.09
CA LEU A 127 7.61 18.44 6.24
C LEU A 127 6.47 19.35 6.73
N ALA A 128 6.12 19.30 8.02
CA ALA A 128 5.05 20.11 8.58
C ALA A 128 5.32 21.62 8.40
N ASP A 129 6.51 22.11 8.73
CA ASP A 129 6.92 23.51 8.51
C ASP A 129 6.73 23.90 7.03
N SER A 130 7.21 23.05 6.11
CA SER A 130 7.09 23.27 4.66
C SER A 130 5.64 23.33 4.19
N LEU A 131 4.79 22.43 4.67
CA LEU A 131 3.36 22.40 4.34
C LEU A 131 2.64 23.64 4.88
N VAL A 132 2.92 24.05 6.11
CA VAL A 132 2.35 25.28 6.71
C VAL A 132 2.67 26.50 5.87
N ARG A 133 3.94 26.66 5.44
CA ARG A 133 4.34 27.80 4.58
C ARG A 133 3.59 27.83 3.26
N ARG A 134 3.42 26.68 2.61
CA ARG A 134 2.74 26.59 1.31
C ARG A 134 1.25 26.81 1.44
N LEU A 135 0.64 26.21 2.46
CA LEU A 135 -0.77 26.41 2.77
C LEU A 135 -1.06 27.89 3.03
N TRP A 136 -0.22 28.56 3.82
CA TRP A 136 -0.34 29.99 4.09
C TRP A 136 -0.34 30.84 2.82
N ARG A 137 0.49 30.47 1.84
CA ARG A 137 0.58 31.14 0.52
C ARG A 137 -0.50 30.73 -0.46
N GLY A 138 -1.28 29.70 -0.16
CA GLY A 138 -2.27 29.12 -1.08
C GLY A 138 -1.67 28.20 -2.15
N ASP A 139 -0.40 27.79 -1.98
CA ASP A 139 0.34 26.92 -2.90
C ASP A 139 0.20 25.43 -2.55
N TRP A 140 -0.69 25.09 -1.61
CA TRP A 140 -0.99 23.73 -1.20
C TRP A 140 -2.50 23.52 -1.01
N ASP A 141 -3.03 22.49 -1.67
CA ASP A 141 -4.42 22.04 -1.49
C ASP A 141 -4.49 21.18 -0.21
N PRO A 142 -5.29 21.56 0.80
CA PRO A 142 -5.36 20.87 2.09
C PRO A 142 -5.87 19.42 2.00
N ASP A 143 -6.50 19.03 0.89
CA ASP A 143 -6.96 17.66 0.67
C ASP A 143 -5.88 16.76 0.01
N LEU A 144 -4.69 17.30 -0.25
CA LEU A 144 -3.55 16.52 -0.71
C LEU A 144 -2.94 15.70 0.43
N LEU A 145 -2.54 14.49 0.06
CA LEU A 145 -1.90 13.48 0.89
C LEU A 145 -0.43 13.39 0.48
N VAL A 146 0.47 13.22 1.45
CA VAL A 146 1.90 12.99 1.20
C VAL A 146 2.23 11.57 1.65
N VAL A 147 2.84 10.77 0.78
CA VAL A 147 3.33 9.44 1.16
C VAL A 147 4.50 9.60 2.12
N SER A 148 4.29 9.24 3.38
CA SER A 148 5.29 9.37 4.44
C SER A 148 6.14 8.12 4.56
N ASP A 149 5.55 6.94 4.34
CA ASP A 149 6.21 5.65 4.48
C ASP A 149 5.74 4.70 3.40
N VAL A 150 6.63 3.80 3.01
CA VAL A 150 6.39 2.75 2.02
C VAL A 150 6.97 1.46 2.55
N ILE A 151 6.23 0.36 2.37
CA ILE A 151 6.76 -0.99 2.45
C ILE A 151 6.93 -1.47 1.02
N ALA A 152 8.19 -1.67 0.61
CA ALA A 152 8.55 -2.28 -0.66
C ALA A 152 8.79 -3.78 -0.45
N ALA A 153 8.43 -4.60 -1.43
CA ALA A 153 8.78 -6.01 -1.46
C ALA A 153 9.62 -6.31 -2.70
N ARG A 154 10.69 -7.08 -2.52
CA ARG A 154 11.51 -7.57 -3.63
C ARG A 154 10.70 -8.47 -4.56
N ALA A 155 9.88 -9.35 -4.00
CA ALA A 155 9.07 -10.30 -4.76
C ALA A 155 7.77 -10.65 -4.06
N GLY A 156 6.73 -10.96 -4.82
CA GLY A 156 5.41 -11.26 -4.28
C GLY A 156 4.56 -12.17 -5.15
N THR A 157 3.59 -12.83 -4.51
CA THR A 157 2.52 -13.60 -5.14
C THR A 157 1.22 -13.36 -4.37
N VAL A 158 0.16 -13.01 -5.09
CA VAL A 158 -1.17 -12.71 -4.56
C VAL A 158 -2.20 -13.53 -5.32
N LEU A 159 -2.89 -14.40 -4.61
CA LEU A 159 -3.98 -15.21 -5.15
C LEU A 159 -5.22 -15.03 -4.31
N ILE A 160 -6.36 -14.78 -4.95
CA ILE A 160 -7.63 -14.59 -4.25
C ILE A 160 -8.71 -15.41 -4.95
N ALA A 161 -9.38 -16.26 -4.18
CA ALA A 161 -10.51 -17.04 -4.66
C ALA A 161 -11.72 -16.14 -4.94
N ASP A 162 -12.32 -16.26 -6.12
CA ASP A 162 -13.66 -15.69 -6.36
C ASP A 162 -14.74 -16.59 -5.77
N ARG A 163 -14.54 -17.91 -5.80
CA ARG A 163 -15.48 -18.93 -5.29
C ARG A 163 -14.75 -20.03 -4.53
N ALA A 164 -15.49 -20.75 -3.68
CA ALA A 164 -15.02 -21.99 -3.06
C ALA A 164 -14.54 -23.02 -4.12
N GLY A 165 -13.47 -23.74 -3.78
CA GLY A 165 -12.81 -24.67 -4.69
C GLY A 165 -12.04 -24.01 -5.82
N ALA A 166 -11.65 -22.74 -5.68
CA ALA A 166 -10.72 -22.11 -6.61
C ALA A 166 -9.35 -22.77 -6.55
N SER A 167 -8.62 -22.76 -7.66
CA SER A 167 -7.29 -23.37 -7.73
C SER A 167 -6.36 -22.64 -8.69
N ALA A 168 -5.06 -22.77 -8.42
CA ALA A 168 -3.99 -22.30 -9.28
C ALA A 168 -2.90 -23.37 -9.37
N GLU A 169 -2.47 -23.70 -10.59
CA GLU A 169 -1.23 -24.44 -10.84
C GLU A 169 -0.15 -23.44 -11.28
N LEU A 170 0.96 -23.42 -10.56
CA LEU A 170 2.13 -22.61 -10.86
C LEU A 170 3.30 -23.50 -11.23
N ARG A 171 3.99 -23.17 -12.32
CA ARG A 171 5.32 -23.68 -12.64
C ARG A 171 6.34 -22.80 -11.92
N LEU A 172 7.34 -23.41 -11.29
CA LEU A 172 8.41 -22.66 -10.63
C LEU A 172 9.56 -22.45 -11.60
N GLU A 173 9.98 -21.20 -11.77
CA GLU A 173 11.08 -20.83 -12.65
C GLU A 173 12.41 -20.77 -11.88
N GLY A 174 13.46 -21.27 -12.53
CA GLY A 174 14.83 -21.25 -12.01
C GLY A 174 15.26 -22.53 -11.28
N ALA A 175 16.54 -22.57 -10.90
CA ALA A 175 17.08 -23.68 -10.10
C ALA A 175 16.50 -23.60 -8.69
N VAL A 176 15.58 -24.52 -8.38
CA VAL A 176 15.18 -24.79 -7.00
C VAL A 176 16.44 -25.28 -6.27
N GLY A 177 16.82 -24.62 -5.17
CA GLY A 177 17.99 -25.00 -4.40
C GLY A 177 17.90 -26.45 -3.90
N PRO A 178 19.00 -27.04 -3.40
CA PRO A 178 18.97 -28.36 -2.80
C PRO A 178 18.17 -28.29 -1.48
N GLY A 179 16.87 -28.55 -1.54
CA GLY A 179 15.97 -28.48 -0.40
C GLY A 179 14.50 -28.72 -0.78
N PRO A 180 13.63 -28.98 0.21
CA PRO A 180 12.19 -29.05 -0.03
C PRO A 180 11.66 -27.67 -0.44
N LEU A 181 10.75 -27.65 -1.41
CA LEU A 181 10.01 -26.45 -1.81
C LEU A 181 9.16 -25.92 -0.65
N GLN A 182 9.14 -24.60 -0.49
CA GLN A 182 8.42 -23.88 0.55
C GLN A 182 7.52 -22.78 -0.04
N LEU A 183 6.58 -22.26 0.74
CA LEU A 183 5.68 -21.17 0.31
C LEU A 183 6.46 -19.93 -0.15
N VAL A 184 7.57 -19.60 0.51
CA VAL A 184 8.43 -18.48 0.15
C VAL A 184 8.98 -18.59 -1.28
N ASP A 185 9.15 -19.81 -1.80
CA ASP A 185 9.62 -20.05 -3.17
C ASP A 185 8.58 -19.64 -4.23
N LEU A 186 7.32 -19.45 -3.85
CA LEU A 186 6.28 -18.94 -4.76
C LEU A 186 6.44 -17.45 -5.06
N ALA A 187 7.12 -16.69 -4.20
CA ALA A 187 7.21 -15.24 -4.34
C ALA A 187 8.07 -14.85 -5.55
N GLY A 188 7.43 -14.29 -6.58
CA GLY A 188 8.10 -13.79 -7.79
C GLY A 188 8.82 -14.83 -8.66
N ARG A 189 8.65 -16.13 -8.40
CA ARG A 189 9.21 -17.23 -9.21
C ARG A 189 8.15 -18.16 -9.81
N GLY A 190 6.89 -17.99 -9.42
CA GLY A 190 5.80 -18.79 -9.98
C GLY A 190 5.33 -18.21 -11.31
N ALA A 191 5.12 -19.06 -12.31
CA ALA A 191 4.42 -18.73 -13.54
C ALA A 191 3.11 -19.53 -13.59
N PHE A 192 1.97 -18.86 -13.77
CA PHE A 192 0.67 -19.53 -13.83
C PHE A 192 0.58 -20.43 -15.06
N SER A 193 0.34 -21.72 -14.83
CA SER A 193 0.15 -22.74 -15.87
C SER A 193 -1.34 -23.07 -16.06
N ALA A 194 -2.12 -23.05 -14.98
CA ALA A 194 -3.57 -23.11 -15.02
C ALA A 194 -4.17 -22.37 -13.81
N SER A 195 -5.39 -21.88 -13.96
CA SER A 195 -6.15 -21.29 -12.85
C SER A 195 -7.65 -21.46 -13.07
N SER A 196 -8.39 -21.66 -12.00
CA SER A 196 -9.85 -21.81 -12.02
C SER A 196 -10.48 -21.05 -10.87
N ARG A 197 -11.54 -20.28 -11.15
CA ARG A 197 -12.36 -19.54 -10.16
C ARG A 197 -11.58 -18.60 -9.24
N LEU A 198 -10.43 -18.09 -9.69
CA LEU A 198 -9.71 -17.02 -9.01
C LEU A 198 -10.29 -15.66 -9.44
N GLY A 199 -10.46 -14.77 -8.46
CA GLY A 199 -10.81 -13.37 -8.71
C GLY A 199 -9.57 -12.49 -8.94
N LEU A 200 -8.42 -12.93 -8.42
CA LEU A 200 -7.11 -12.33 -8.64
C LEU A 200 -6.02 -13.39 -8.65
N ASN A 201 -5.11 -13.28 -9.61
CA ASN A 201 -3.89 -14.07 -9.70
C ASN A 201 -2.73 -13.19 -10.17
N TRP A 202 -1.78 -12.95 -9.28
CA TRP A 202 -0.67 -12.05 -9.55
C TRP A 202 0.62 -12.58 -8.95
N THR A 203 1.72 -12.38 -9.66
CA THR A 203 3.09 -12.65 -9.20
C THR A 203 4.02 -11.66 -9.85
N GLY A 204 5.03 -11.20 -9.12
CA GLY A 204 5.90 -10.14 -9.63
C GLY A 204 7.04 -9.77 -8.67
N THR A 205 7.81 -8.77 -9.09
CA THR A 205 8.96 -8.24 -8.36
C THR A 205 8.89 -6.73 -8.27
N ASN A 206 9.64 -6.15 -7.32
CA ASN A 206 9.77 -4.69 -7.12
C ASN A 206 8.40 -4.01 -7.01
N LEU A 207 7.68 -4.35 -5.94
CA LEU A 207 6.30 -3.93 -5.70
C LEU A 207 6.20 -3.15 -4.38
N THR A 208 5.11 -2.42 -4.20
CA THR A 208 4.81 -1.68 -2.98
C THR A 208 3.51 -2.21 -2.37
N PRO A 209 3.50 -3.22 -1.48
CA PRO A 209 2.25 -3.71 -0.91
C PRO A 209 1.47 -2.66 -0.12
N CYS A 210 2.18 -1.87 0.68
CA CYS A 210 1.58 -0.95 1.63
C CYS A 210 2.31 0.40 1.66
N TYR A 211 1.58 1.45 1.98
CA TYR A 211 2.15 2.78 2.25
C TYR A 211 1.37 3.50 3.34
N ARG A 212 1.96 4.54 3.93
CA ARG A 212 1.27 5.50 4.80
C ARG A 212 1.27 6.85 4.14
N VAL A 213 0.23 7.60 4.44
CA VAL A 213 0.12 8.99 4.02
C VAL A 213 -0.12 9.88 5.21
N VAL A 214 0.36 11.11 5.10
CA VAL A 214 0.05 12.21 6.02
C VAL A 214 -0.68 13.33 5.29
N ARG A 215 -1.45 14.11 6.03
CA ARG A 215 -2.05 15.36 5.58
C ARG A 215 -2.02 16.40 6.68
N VAL A 216 -2.31 17.66 6.34
CA VAL A 216 -2.54 18.69 7.35
C VAL A 216 -3.86 18.40 8.08
N ARG A 217 -3.84 18.42 9.41
CA ARG A 217 -5.02 18.15 10.26
C ARG A 217 -6.12 19.16 9.99
N ARG A 218 -7.34 18.66 9.78
CA ARG A 218 -8.53 19.52 9.60
C ARG A 218 -8.83 20.38 10.82
N THR A 219 -8.67 19.84 12.02
CA THR A 219 -8.86 20.59 13.28
C THR A 219 -7.87 21.73 13.42
N TRP A 220 -6.60 21.49 13.08
CA TRP A 220 -5.57 22.53 13.03
C TRP A 220 -5.91 23.60 11.99
N LEU A 221 -6.30 23.20 10.77
CA LEU A 221 -6.72 24.12 9.71
C LEU A 221 -7.89 25.02 10.14
N ASN A 222 -8.90 24.45 10.79
CA ASN A 222 -10.07 25.19 11.24
C ASN A 222 -9.68 26.23 12.30
N ARG A 223 -8.86 25.86 13.28
CA ARG A 223 -8.33 26.78 14.30
C ARG A 223 -7.56 27.93 13.66
N VAL A 224 -6.68 27.64 12.70
CA VAL A 224 -5.92 28.68 11.97
C VAL A 224 -6.87 29.60 11.20
N ARG A 225 -7.94 29.07 10.60
CA ARG A 225 -8.93 29.89 9.88
C ARG A 225 -9.76 30.78 10.81
N GLU A 226 -10.08 30.30 12.00
CA GLU A 226 -10.79 31.08 13.02
C GLU A 226 -9.94 32.24 13.55
N GLU A 227 -8.64 32.00 13.74
CA GLU A 227 -7.72 32.99 14.31
C GLU A 227 -7.20 34.00 13.25
N TYR A 228 -6.89 33.52 12.04
CA TYR A 228 -6.21 34.32 11.00
C TYR A 228 -7.07 34.60 9.76
N GLY A 229 -8.29 34.05 9.68
CA GLY A 229 -9.21 34.22 8.56
C GLY A 229 -9.14 33.10 7.50
N THR A 230 -10.09 33.12 6.57
CA THR A 230 -10.20 32.09 5.52
C THR A 230 -9.26 32.35 4.34
N PRO A 231 -8.72 31.28 3.70
CA PRO A 231 -7.93 31.43 2.49
C PRO A 231 -8.79 32.04 1.39
N GLN A 232 -8.31 33.14 0.81
CA GLN A 232 -8.94 33.74 -0.36
C GLN A 232 -8.38 33.07 -1.63
N PRO A 233 -9.21 32.69 -2.61
CA PRO A 233 -8.73 32.09 -3.86
C PRO A 233 -7.64 32.96 -4.51
N GLY A 234 -6.46 32.37 -4.74
CA GLY A 234 -5.30 33.07 -5.32
C GLY A 234 -4.59 34.09 -4.41
N ARG A 235 -4.90 34.14 -3.11
CA ARG A 235 -4.26 35.04 -2.13
C ARG A 235 -3.75 34.37 -0.84
N GLY A 236 -3.85 33.04 -0.74
CA GLY A 236 -3.47 32.31 0.48
C GLY A 236 -4.35 32.64 1.68
N LEU A 237 -3.93 32.22 2.87
CA LEU A 237 -4.55 32.59 4.16
C LEU A 237 -4.35 34.08 4.47
N ALA A 238 -3.19 34.63 4.10
CA ALA A 238 -2.94 36.07 4.20
C ALA A 238 -1.83 36.51 3.24
N THR A 239 -1.75 37.82 2.98
CA THR A 239 -0.68 38.46 2.19
C THR A 239 0.61 38.69 2.98
N GLY A 240 0.61 38.45 4.29
CA GLY A 240 1.74 38.67 5.20
C GLY A 240 2.64 37.43 5.37
N PRO A 241 3.77 37.58 6.08
CA PRO A 241 4.59 36.43 6.47
C PRO A 241 3.78 35.43 7.31
N VAL A 242 4.19 34.16 7.29
CA VAL A 242 3.59 33.12 8.13
C VAL A 242 3.83 33.49 9.61
N PRO A 243 2.79 33.51 10.46
CA PRO A 243 2.94 33.74 11.89
C PRO A 243 3.98 32.78 12.50
N PRO A 244 4.95 33.28 13.29
CA PRO A 244 5.99 32.44 13.89
C PRO A 244 5.41 31.28 14.72
N LEU A 245 4.33 31.53 15.47
CA LEU A 245 3.64 30.53 16.28
C LEU A 245 3.23 29.28 15.49
N LEU A 246 2.79 29.43 14.24
CA LEU A 246 2.41 28.28 13.40
C LEU A 246 3.62 27.47 12.94
N LEU A 247 4.76 28.15 12.74
CA LEU A 247 6.01 27.50 12.35
C LEU A 247 6.64 26.79 13.55
N ASP A 248 6.57 27.41 14.74
CA ASP A 248 7.06 26.83 15.98
C ASP A 248 6.26 25.57 16.32
N GLU A 249 4.92 25.62 16.24
CA GLU A 249 4.08 24.43 16.43
C GLU A 249 4.39 23.32 15.41
N ALA A 250 4.62 23.65 14.14
CA ALA A 250 4.96 22.66 13.12
C ALA A 250 6.32 21.98 13.38
N ARG A 251 7.28 22.70 13.95
CA ARG A 251 8.62 22.21 14.25
C ARG A 251 8.68 21.41 15.55
N ASP A 252 8.02 21.92 16.58
CA ASP A 252 8.10 21.36 17.94
C ASP A 252 7.08 20.23 18.13
N GLU A 253 5.92 20.33 17.47
CA GLU A 253 4.82 19.38 17.60
C GLU A 253 4.18 19.07 16.23
N ALA A 254 4.99 18.53 15.31
CA ALA A 254 4.52 18.16 13.96
C ALA A 254 3.21 17.34 13.98
N GLY A 255 3.05 16.45 14.96
CA GLY A 255 1.85 15.64 15.15
C GLY A 255 0.58 16.42 15.50
N ALA A 256 0.66 17.69 15.93
CA ALA A 256 -0.47 18.60 16.10
C ALA A 256 -0.87 19.30 14.80
N VAL A 257 0.03 19.35 13.82
CA VAL A 257 -0.19 20.00 12.51
C VAL A 257 -0.55 19.00 11.43
N ILE A 258 0.13 17.86 11.39
CA ILE A 258 -0.11 16.78 10.42
C ILE A 258 -0.63 15.52 11.12
N GLU A 259 -1.39 14.72 10.37
CA GLU A 259 -1.92 13.44 10.82
C GLU A 259 -1.69 12.36 9.77
N HIS A 260 -1.48 11.12 10.22
CA HIS A 260 -1.62 9.97 9.35
C HIS A 260 -3.09 9.74 9.04
N VAL A 261 -3.37 9.47 7.77
CA VAL A 261 -4.72 9.12 7.33
C VAL A 261 -4.84 7.61 7.27
N GLU A 262 -5.93 7.05 7.81
CA GLU A 262 -6.24 5.63 7.66
C GLU A 262 -7.13 5.40 6.44
N GLN A 263 -6.87 4.32 5.68
CA GLN A 263 -7.61 4.02 4.44
C GLN A 263 -9.10 3.71 4.68
N ALA A 264 -9.47 3.15 5.84
CA ALA A 264 -10.84 2.70 6.11
C ALA A 264 -11.77 3.84 6.55
N GLY A 265 -11.32 4.71 7.47
CA GLY A 265 -12.17 5.77 8.03
C GLY A 265 -12.54 6.87 7.02
N ASP A 266 -11.62 7.23 6.12
CA ASP A 266 -11.81 8.38 5.23
C ASP A 266 -12.61 8.07 3.95
N LEU A 267 -12.64 6.80 3.50
CA LEU A 267 -13.48 6.41 2.37
C LEU A 267 -14.96 6.43 2.74
N GLU A 268 -15.32 6.05 3.97
CA GLU A 268 -16.70 6.10 4.46
C GLU A 268 -17.24 7.53 4.52
N HIS A 269 -16.39 8.50 4.90
CA HIS A 269 -16.74 9.93 4.87
C HIS A 269 -16.96 10.50 3.46
N LEU A 270 -16.32 9.92 2.43
CA LEU A 270 -16.59 10.30 1.04
C LEU A 270 -17.88 9.67 0.50
N GLU A 271 -18.26 8.48 1.00
CA GLU A 271 -19.49 7.80 0.60
C GLU A 271 -20.74 8.35 1.28
N SER A 272 -20.63 8.93 2.48
CA SER A 272 -21.75 9.52 3.21
C SER A 272 -22.25 10.85 2.64
N GLY A 273 -21.54 11.45 1.67
CA GLY A 273 -22.02 12.65 0.98
C GLY A 273 -22.18 13.89 1.86
N GLU A 274 -21.66 13.86 3.10
CA GLU A 274 -21.53 15.05 3.93
C GLU A 274 -20.43 15.93 3.35
N ARG A 275 -20.82 16.76 2.38
CA ARG A 275 -20.12 18.02 2.15
C ARG A 275 -20.29 18.86 3.42
N LEU A 276 -19.25 18.89 4.25
CA LEU A 276 -19.03 19.99 5.19
C LEU A 276 -18.56 21.21 4.40
#